data_AF-A0A3B0TH98-F1
#
_entry.id   AF-A0A3B0TH98-F1
#
_cell.length_a   1.000
_cell.length_b   1.000
_cell.length_c   1.000
_cell.angle_alpha   90.00
_cell.angle_beta   90.00
_cell.angle_gamma   90.00
#
_symmetry.space_group_name_H-M   'P 1'
#
loop_
_entity.id
_entity.type
_entity.pdbx_description
1 polymer ?
#
loop_
_entity_poly.entity_id
_entity_poly.type
_entity_poly.pdbx_seq_one_letter_code
_entity_poly.pdbx_strand_id
1 'polypeptide(L)' 'MLILKPNCECCDKDLSPESTEAMICTYECTFCRNCVDKRLGGV' A
#
# COMPACT_ATOMS: atom_id res chain seq x y z
N MET A 1 16.83 0.67 0.02
CA MET A 1 16.21 1.04 1.30
C MET A 1 14.73 1.11 1.01
N LEU A 2 13.92 0.17 1.51
CA LEU A 2 12.48 0.17 1.25
C LEU A 2 11.84 1.34 2.00
N ILE A 3 11.45 2.37 1.26
CA ILE A 3 10.77 3.54 1.83
C ILE A 3 9.27 3.29 1.70
N LEU A 4 8.60 3.15 2.84
CA LEU A 4 7.15 3.11 2.87
C LEU A 4 6.61 4.51 2.55
N LYS A 5 5.93 4.66 1.42
CA LYS A 5 5.18 5.90 1.13
C LYS A 5 4.05 6.09 2.15
N PRO A 6 3.73 7.34 2.53
CA PRO A 6 2.74 7.63 3.57
C PRO A 6 1.29 7.42 3.10
N ASN A 7 1.06 7.09 1.83
CA ASN A 7 -0.27 6.99 1.23
C ASN A 7 -0.36 5.83 0.23
N CYS A 8 -1.58 5.35 0.01
CA CYS A 8 -1.91 4.36 -1.00
C CYS A 8 -1.89 4.98 -2.40
N GLU A 9 -1.05 4.50 -3.30
CA GLU A 9 -0.94 5.02 -4.67
C GLU A 9 -2.21 4.80 -5.52
N CYS A 10 -3.15 3.98 -5.04
CA CYS A 10 -4.39 3.69 -5.75
C CYS A 10 -5.55 4.62 -5.30
N CYS A 11 -5.71 4.84 -4.01
CA CYS A 11 -6.87 5.55 -3.45
C CYS A 11 -6.50 6.75 -2.57
N ASP A 12 -5.22 7.10 -2.51
CA ASP A 12 -4.65 8.20 -1.72
C ASP A 12 -4.96 8.15 -0.22
N LYS A 13 -5.32 6.96 0.30
CA LYS A 13 -5.55 6.75 1.73
C LYS A 13 -4.23 6.89 2.48
N ASP A 14 -4.19 7.72 3.52
CA ASP A 14 -3.08 7.75 4.47
C ASP A 14 -2.81 6.37 5.07
N LEU A 15 -1.54 5.98 5.01
CA LEU A 15 -0.96 4.76 5.52
C LEU A 15 0.19 5.16 6.45
N SER A 16 -0.15 5.29 7.74
CA SER A 16 0.84 5.53 8.78
C SER A 16 1.91 4.42 8.78
N PRO A 17 3.16 4.70 9.17
CA PRO A 17 4.24 3.71 9.22
C PRO A 17 3.95 2.51 10.14
N GLU A 18 3.08 2.72 11.11
CA GLU A 18 2.57 1.74 12.08
C GLU A 18 1.28 1.05 11.63
N SER A 19 0.76 1.38 10.43
CA SER A 19 -0.43 0.75 9.87
C SER A 19 -0.12 -0.66 9.36
N THR A 20 -0.87 -1.64 9.86
CA THR A 20 -0.80 -3.04 9.39
C THR A 20 -1.53 -3.26 8.06
N GLU A 21 -2.11 -2.21 7.48
CA GLU A 21 -2.79 -2.25 6.20
C GLU A 21 -1.89 -1.86 5.02
N ALA A 22 -0.67 -1.39 5.27
CA ALA A 22 0.26 -0.96 4.22
C ALA A 22 0.97 -2.16 3.58
N MET A 23 0.85 -2.29 2.27
CA MET A 23 1.45 -3.35 1.45
C MET A 23 2.39 -2.70 0.44
N ILE A 24 3.67 -3.10 0.42
CA ILE A 24 4.66 -2.59 -0.53
C ILE A 24 4.96 -3.65 -1.59
N CYS A 25 4.95 -3.29 -2.88
CA CYS A 25 5.33 -4.20 -3.96
C CYS A 25 6.85 -4.18 -4.26
N THR A 26 7.34 -5.11 -5.09
CA THR A 26 8.76 -5.17 -5.50
C THR A 26 9.26 -3.97 -6.28
N TYR A 27 8.34 -3.16 -6.82
CA TYR A 27 8.62 -1.90 -7.52
C TYR A 27 8.48 -0.67 -6.62
N GLU A 28 8.45 -0.86 -5.30
CA GLU A 28 8.43 0.23 -4.31
C GLU A 28 7.14 1.08 -4.36
N CYS A 29 6.01 0.51 -4.78
CA CYS A 29 4.69 1.13 -4.66
C CYS A 29 4.04 0.72 -3.34
N THR A 30 3.37 1.66 -2.67
CA THR A 30 2.58 1.40 -1.46
C THR A 30 1.09 1.35 -1.78
N PHE A 31 0.42 0.29 -1.33
CA PHE A 31 -1.02 0.11 -1.46
C PHE A 31 -1.66 -0.24 -0.11
N CYS A 32 -2.90 0.17 0.10
CA CYS A 32 -3.66 -0.32 1.25
C CYS A 32 -4.19 -1.73 0.98
N ARG A 33 -4.35 -2.53 2.03
CA ARG A 33 -4.88 -3.91 1.96
C ARG A 33 -6.20 -4.01 1.19
N ASN A 34 -7.06 -3.01 1.32
CA ASN A 34 -8.32 -2.93 0.57
C ASN A 34 -8.10 -2.77 -0.95
N CYS A 35 -7.15 -1.94 -1.38
CA CYS A 35 -6.82 -1.83 -2.81
C CYS A 35 -6.15 -3.09 -3.33
N VAL A 36 -5.30 -3.74 -2.52
CA VAL A 36 -4.73 -5.04 -2.88
C VAL A 36 -5.82 -6.08 -3.10
N ASP A 37 -6.77 -6.18 -2.19
CA ASP A 37 -7.88 -7.14 -2.25
C ASP A 37 -8.89 -6.83 -3.38
N LYS A 38 -9.33 -5.56 -3.49
CA LYS A 38 -10.44 -5.18 -4.39
C LYS A 38 -10.02 -4.70 -5.77
N ARG A 39 -8.85 -4.09 -5.91
CA ARG A 39 -8.39 -3.48 -7.18
C ARG A 39 -7.30 -4.29 -7.85
N LEU A 40 -6.39 -4.86 -7.07
CA LEU A 40 -5.25 -5.63 -7.58
C LEU A 40 -5.50 -7.15 -7.55
N GLY A 41 -6.55 -7.61 -6.87
CA GLY A 41 -6.96 -9.02 -6.89
C GLY A 41 -6.11 -9.97 -6.05
N GLY A 42 -5.37 -9.46 -5.05
CA GLY A 42 -4.68 -10.30 -4.05
C GLY A 42 -3.39 -10.97 -4.52
N VAL A 43 -2.61 -10.33 -5.40
CA VAL A 43 -1.29 -10.80 -5.88
C VAL A 43 -0.20 -10.83 -4.80
#